data_AF-A0A8J7UTY6-F1
#
_entry.id   AF-A0A8J7UTY6-F1
#
_cell.length_a   1.000
_cell.length_b   1.000
_cell.length_c   1.000
_cell.angle_alpha   90.00
_cell.angle_beta   90.00
_cell.angle_gamma   90.00
#
_symmetry.space_group_name_H-M   'P 1'
#
loop_
_entity.id
_entity.type
_entity.pdbx_description
1 polymer ?
#
loop_
_entity_poly.entity_id
_entity_poly.type
_entity_poly.pdbx_seq_one_letter_code
_entity_poly.pdbx_strand_id
1 'polypeptide(L)'
;MKLFIDAQISPAIAAWINRTYDDIKAVSARSVDLQFAKDAEIYTYAKQNGYVILSKDDDFLNQLEKHGSPPALIWITSGNTSNARMREILTSSLPKVKSLIEKGEPIVEISDL
;
A
#
# COMPACT_ATOMS: atom_id res chain seq x y z
N MET A 1 -6.29 -3.33 9.75
CA MET A 1 -6.15 -2.60 8.46
C MET A 1 -6.00 -3.59 7.31
N LYS A 2 -6.49 -3.29 6.11
CA LYS A 2 -6.24 -4.11 4.91
C LYS A 2 -5.36 -3.37 3.92
N LEU A 3 -4.32 -4.02 3.39
CA LEU A 3 -3.36 -3.46 2.45
C LEU A 3 -3.48 -4.12 1.08
N PHE A 4 -3.51 -3.31 0.03
CA PHE A 4 -3.29 -3.74 -1.34
C PHE A 4 -1.86 -3.36 -1.72
N ILE A 5 -1.02 -4.35 -2.04
CA ILE A 5 0.36 -4.16 -2.46
C ILE A 5 0.40 -4.05 -3.98
N ASP A 6 0.82 -2.89 -4.45
CA ASP A 6 0.94 -2.57 -5.87
C ASP A 6 1.88 -3.55 -6.61
N ALA A 7 1.65 -3.70 -7.94
CA ALA A 7 2.38 -4.62 -8.80
C ALA A 7 3.88 -4.33 -8.89
N GLN A 8 4.31 -3.08 -8.69
CA GLN A 8 5.74 -2.73 -8.63
C GLN A 8 6.44 -3.22 -7.37
N ILE A 9 5.69 -3.62 -6.35
CA ILE A 9 6.24 -4.13 -5.10
C ILE A 9 6.12 -5.65 -5.10
N SER A 10 7.23 -6.30 -4.71
CA SER A 10 7.30 -7.76 -4.65
C SER A 10 6.11 -8.35 -3.88
N PRO A 11 5.41 -9.37 -4.44
CA PRO A 11 4.31 -10.03 -3.74
C PRO A 11 4.75 -10.72 -2.45
N ALA A 12 6.05 -10.97 -2.27
CA ALA A 12 6.61 -11.47 -1.02
C ALA A 12 6.40 -10.51 0.17
N ILE A 13 6.24 -9.20 -0.09
CA ILE A 13 5.93 -8.21 0.95
C ILE A 13 4.53 -8.45 1.53
N ALA A 14 3.52 -8.70 0.69
CA ALA A 14 2.18 -9.06 1.17
C ALA A 14 2.21 -10.33 2.03
N ALA A 15 2.92 -11.36 1.57
CA ALA A 15 3.06 -12.62 2.30
C ALA A 15 3.80 -12.44 3.63
N TRP A 16 4.83 -11.59 3.67
CA TRP A 16 5.54 -11.26 4.91
C TRP A 16 4.66 -10.48 5.90
N ILE A 17 3.90 -9.48 5.44
CA ILE A 17 2.98 -8.72 6.30
C ILE A 17 1.99 -9.68 6.98
N ASN A 18 1.36 -10.58 6.21
CA ASN A 18 0.39 -11.54 6.75
C ASN A 18 0.98 -12.53 7.77
N ARG A 19 2.29 -12.78 7.75
CA ARG A 19 2.97 -13.63 8.75
C ARG A 19 3.45 -12.85 9.97
N THR A 20 3.60 -11.54 9.85
CA THR A 20 4.26 -10.69 10.86
C THR A 20 3.25 -9.92 11.71
N TYR A 21 2.10 -9.58 11.14
CA TYR A 21 1.08 -8.76 11.78
C TYR A 21 -0.26 -9.49 11.80
N ASP A 22 -0.84 -9.65 12.98
CA ASP A 22 -2.14 -10.32 13.15
C ASP A 22 -3.31 -9.43 12.74
N ASP A 23 -3.15 -8.12 12.92
CA ASP A 23 -4.14 -7.06 12.76
C ASP A 23 -4.09 -6.36 11.38
N ILE A 24 -3.11 -6.73 10.55
CA ILE A 24 -2.97 -6.28 9.17
C ILE A 24 -3.14 -7.46 8.22
N LYS A 25 -4.00 -7.31 7.22
CA LYS A 25 -4.12 -8.26 6.11
C LYS A 25 -3.65 -7.62 4.83
N ALA A 26 -2.82 -8.30 4.05
CA ALA A 26 -2.27 -7.79 2.81
C ALA A 26 -2.55 -8.74 1.63
N VAL A 27 -2.91 -8.17 0.49
CA VAL A 27 -2.95 -8.86 -0.80
C VAL A 27 -2.01 -8.16 -1.76
N SER A 28 -1.38 -8.89 -2.67
CA SER A 28 -0.66 -8.29 -3.79
C SER A 28 -1.54 -8.24 -5.03
N ALA A 29 -1.29 -7.30 -5.94
CA ALA A 29 -1.97 -7.24 -7.24
C ALA A 29 -1.98 -8.61 -7.94
N ARG A 30 -0.87 -9.34 -7.89
CA ARG A 30 -0.77 -10.72 -8.41
C ARG A 30 -1.68 -11.73 -7.71
N SER A 31 -1.85 -11.66 -6.40
CA SER A 31 -2.68 -12.62 -5.65
C SER A 31 -4.18 -12.47 -5.89
N VAL A 32 -4.60 -11.36 -6.49
CA VAL A 32 -6.00 -11.05 -6.81
C VAL A 32 -6.21 -10.81 -8.32
N ASP A 33 -5.29 -11.31 -9.14
CA ASP A 33 -5.34 -11.24 -10.62
C ASP A 33 -5.40 -9.81 -11.21
N LEU A 34 -4.91 -8.81 -10.47
CA LEU A 34 -4.84 -7.40 -10.89
C LEU A 34 -3.43 -6.93 -11.27
N GLN A 35 -2.49 -7.85 -11.50
CA GLN A 35 -1.09 -7.53 -11.82
C GLN A 35 -0.88 -6.74 -13.12
N PHE A 36 -1.87 -6.75 -14.02
CA PHE A 36 -1.86 -6.00 -15.28
C PHE A 36 -3.02 -5.01 -15.37
N ALA A 37 -3.75 -4.83 -14.27
CA ALA A 37 -4.86 -3.88 -14.20
C ALA A 37 -4.32 -2.45 -14.16
N LYS A 38 -5.11 -1.49 -14.66
CA LYS A 38 -4.75 -0.08 -14.59
C LYS A 38 -4.97 0.47 -13.19
N ASP A 39 -4.32 1.58 -12.86
CA ASP A 39 -4.44 2.20 -11.52
C ASP A 39 -5.88 2.54 -11.15
N ALA A 40 -6.71 2.98 -12.11
CA ALA A 40 -8.12 3.25 -11.86
C ALA A 40 -8.93 1.99 -11.48
N GLU A 41 -8.58 0.83 -12.06
CA GLU A 41 -9.19 -0.46 -11.72
C GLU A 41 -8.74 -0.92 -10.34
N ILE A 42 -7.44 -0.81 -10.05
CA ILE A 42 -6.87 -1.10 -8.72
C ILE A 42 -7.50 -0.18 -7.66
N TYR A 43 -7.62 1.12 -7.96
CA TYR A 43 -8.24 2.11 -7.08
C TYR A 43 -9.70 1.75 -6.77
N THR A 44 -10.47 1.39 -7.80
CA THR A 44 -11.86 0.98 -7.67
C THR A 44 -11.97 -0.31 -6.84
N TYR A 45 -11.11 -1.30 -7.11
CA TYR A 45 -11.06 -2.55 -6.35
C TYR A 45 -10.72 -2.29 -4.88
N ALA A 46 -9.70 -1.47 -4.62
CA ALA A 46 -9.28 -1.11 -3.27
C ALA A 46 -10.39 -0.38 -2.51
N LYS A 47 -11.07 0.57 -3.17
CA LYS A 47 -12.23 1.28 -2.63
C LYS A 47 -13.34 0.32 -2.19
N GLN A 48 -13.76 -0.55 -3.11
CA GLN A 48 -14.90 -1.45 -2.90
C GLN A 48 -14.64 -2.48 -1.80
N ASN A 49 -13.38 -2.89 -1.61
CA ASN A 49 -13.00 -3.93 -0.65
C ASN A 49 -12.41 -3.40 0.66
N GLY A 50 -12.33 -2.07 0.81
CA GLY A 50 -11.80 -1.41 2.00
C GLY A 50 -10.30 -1.62 2.19
N TYR A 51 -9.54 -1.64 1.09
CA TYR A 51 -8.07 -1.65 1.13
C TYR A 51 -7.51 -0.24 1.19
N VAL A 52 -6.36 -0.13 1.84
CA VAL A 52 -5.41 0.98 1.70
C VAL A 52 -4.37 0.54 0.67
N ILE A 53 -4.07 1.37 -0.31
CA ILE A 53 -3.08 1.06 -1.35
C ILE A 53 -1.69 1.35 -0.79
N LEU A 54 -0.75 0.45 -0.99
CA LEU A 54 0.67 0.67 -0.72
C LEU A 54 1.41 0.61 -2.06
N SER A 55 1.95 1.74 -2.50
CA SER A 55 2.62 1.88 -3.79
C SER A 55 3.88 2.73 -3.70
N LYS A 56 4.77 2.54 -4.68
CA LYS A 56 5.90 3.42 -4.98
C LYS A 56 5.61 4.41 -6.10
N ASP A 57 4.64 4.10 -6.96
CA ASP A 57 4.23 4.97 -8.06
C ASP A 57 3.43 6.16 -7.54
N ASP A 58 3.74 7.32 -8.11
CA ASP A 58 3.03 8.58 -7.91
C ASP A 58 1.68 8.61 -8.64
N ASP A 59 1.43 7.72 -9.60
CA ASP A 59 0.16 7.67 -10.34
C ASP A 59 -1.07 7.42 -9.45
N PHE A 60 -0.92 6.78 -8.30
CA PHE A 60 -2.00 6.67 -7.31
C PHE A 60 -2.31 7.99 -6.60
N LEU A 61 -1.38 8.94 -6.54
CA LEU A 61 -1.65 10.32 -6.10
C LEU A 61 -2.68 10.95 -7.03
N ASN A 62 -2.49 10.79 -8.34
CA ASN A 62 -3.41 11.33 -9.34
C ASN A 62 -4.83 10.73 -9.17
N GLN A 63 -4.94 9.44 -8.85
CA GLN A 63 -6.24 8.81 -8.56
C GLN A 63 -6.87 9.38 -7.29
N LEU A 64 -6.08 9.55 -6.23
CA LEU A 64 -6.53 10.10 -4.96
C LEU A 64 -6.96 11.57 -5.09
N GLU A 65 -6.23 12.40 -5.82
CA GLU A 65 -6.59 13.79 -6.12
C GLU A 65 -7.90 13.90 -6.92
N LYS A 66 -8.09 13.00 -7.90
CA LYS A 66 -9.29 13.01 -8.75
C LYS A 66 -10.54 12.47 -8.06
N HIS A 67 -10.39 11.46 -7.21
CA HIS A 67 -11.53 10.67 -6.70
C HIS A 67 -11.72 10.75 -5.19
N GLY A 68 -10.72 11.22 -4.44
CA GLY A 68 -10.71 11.32 -2.99
C GLY A 68 -10.70 9.96 -2.29
N SER A 69 -10.24 9.94 -1.03
CA SER A 69 -10.31 8.75 -0.19
C SER A 69 -11.77 8.40 0.14
N PRO A 70 -12.15 7.10 0.21
CA PRO A 70 -11.32 5.91 0.04
C PRO A 70 -11.05 5.48 -1.42
N PRO A 71 -9.98 4.68 -1.67
CA PRO A 71 -8.98 4.19 -0.70
C PRO A 71 -7.99 5.28 -0.25
N ALA A 72 -7.37 5.08 0.91
CA ALA A 72 -6.20 5.87 1.31
C ALA A 72 -4.93 5.29 0.68
N LEU A 73 -3.86 6.09 0.63
CA LEU A 73 -2.58 5.74 0.02
C LEU A 73 -1.43 5.78 1.03
N ILE A 74 -0.64 4.71 1.07
CA ILE A 74 0.69 4.68 1.67
C ILE A 74 1.69 4.78 0.52
N TRP A 75 2.38 5.91 0.43
CA TRP A 75 3.30 6.18 -0.66
C TRP A 75 4.75 6.02 -0.19
N ILE A 76 5.49 5.08 -0.79
CA ILE A 76 6.87 4.78 -0.41
C ILE A 76 7.82 5.51 -1.37
N THR A 77 8.52 6.53 -0.87
CA THR A 77 9.47 7.34 -1.66
C THR A 77 10.92 6.92 -1.46
N SER A 78 11.15 5.64 -1.10
CA SER A 78 12.49 5.04 -1.10
C SER A 78 12.89 4.64 -2.52
N GLY A 79 14.16 4.82 -2.90
CA GLY A 79 14.69 4.39 -4.20
C GLY A 79 14.60 2.87 -4.42
N ASN A 80 15.32 2.31 -5.39
CA ASN A 80 15.33 0.85 -5.57
C ASN A 80 15.78 0.15 -4.28
N THR A 81 14.88 -0.63 -3.72
CA THR A 81 15.00 -1.14 -2.35
C THR A 81 14.82 -2.66 -2.38
N SER A 82 15.73 -3.40 -1.75
CA SER A 82 15.59 -4.85 -1.62
C SER A 82 14.37 -5.23 -0.77
N ASN A 83 13.86 -6.46 -0.90
CA ASN A 83 12.80 -6.94 -0.01
C ASN A 83 13.23 -6.94 1.47
N ALA A 84 14.53 -7.04 1.78
CA ALA A 84 15.01 -6.91 3.15
C ALA A 84 14.82 -5.48 3.67
N ARG A 85 15.29 -4.49 2.90
CA ARG A 85 15.18 -3.08 3.28
C ARG A 85 13.73 -2.58 3.31
N MET A 86 12.88 -3.01 2.37
CA MET A 86 11.44 -2.70 2.40
C MET A 86 10.79 -3.23 3.69
N ARG A 87 11.17 -4.43 4.14
CA ARG A 87 10.66 -4.97 5.42
C ARG A 87 11.12 -4.15 6.61
N GLU A 88 12.36 -3.67 6.63
CA GLU A 88 12.86 -2.78 7.68
C GLU A 88 12.07 -1.47 7.74
N ILE A 89 11.90 -0.79 6.60
CA ILE A 89 11.14 0.46 6.47
C ILE A 89 9.69 0.26 6.96
N LEU A 90 9.04 -0.80 6.50
CA LEU A 90 7.67 -1.11 6.90
C LEU A 90 7.59 -1.50 8.38
N THR A 91 8.60 -2.18 8.92
CA THR A 91 8.64 -2.55 10.35
C THR A 91 8.67 -1.32 11.25
N SER A 92 9.48 -0.31 10.90
CA SER A 92 9.56 0.93 11.69
C SER A 92 8.35 1.85 11.49
N SER A 93 7.71 1.81 10.32
CA SER A 93 6.74 2.82 9.90
C SER A 93 5.28 2.40 10.02
N LEU A 94 4.96 1.10 9.81
CA LEU A 94 3.56 0.62 9.77
C LEU A 94 2.74 0.95 11.02
N PRO A 95 3.27 0.88 12.27
CA PRO A 95 2.49 1.25 13.45
C PRO A 95 1.99 2.71 13.42
N LYS A 96 2.87 3.64 13.04
CA LYS A 96 2.53 5.08 12.92
C LYS A 96 1.58 5.31 11.75
N VAL A 97 1.88 4.71 10.60
CA VAL A 97 1.08 4.82 9.37
C VAL A 97 -0.34 4.34 9.61
N LYS A 98 -0.50 3.16 10.24
CA LYS A 98 -1.81 2.63 10.61
C LYS A 98 -2.60 3.62 11.47
N SER A 99 -1.98 4.20 12.50
CA SER A 99 -2.64 5.19 13.35
C SER A 99 -3.09 6.44 12.58
N LEU A 100 -2.30 6.91 11.60
CA LEU A 100 -2.65 8.07 10.78
C LEU A 100 -3.83 7.76 9.84
N ILE A 101 -3.78 6.60 9.17
CA ILE A 101 -4.88 6.15 8.30
C ILE A 101 -6.18 5.97 9.10
N GLU A 102 -6.11 5.40 10.31
CA GLU A 102 -7.28 5.23 11.19
C GLU A 102 -7.86 6.57 11.70
N LYS A 103 -7.06 7.64 11.70
CA LYS A 103 -7.51 9.01 11.98
C LYS A 103 -8.11 9.71 10.77
N GLY A 104 -8.11 9.06 9.60
CA GLY A 104 -8.69 9.58 8.36
C GLY A 104 -7.70 10.30 7.46
N GLU A 105 -6.39 10.19 7.70
CA GLU A 105 -5.40 10.73 6.77
C GLU A 105 -5.52 10.00 5.41
N PRO A 106 -5.77 10.72 4.30
CA PRO A 106 -6.00 10.10 3.00
C PRO A 106 -4.69 9.61 2.36
N ILE A 107 -3.56 10.19 2.77
CA ILE A 107 -2.22 9.86 2.29
C ILE A 107 -1.23 9.88 3.44
N VAL A 108 -0.34 8.89 3.47
CA VAL A 108 0.83 8.88 4.36
C VAL A 108 2.06 8.51 3.54
N GLU A 109 3.01 9.44 3.45
CA GLU A 109 4.31 9.19 2.84
C GLU A 109 5.26 8.49 3.82
N ILE A 110 6.01 7.51 3.32
CA ILE A 110 7.15 6.90 4.02
C ILE A 110 8.40 7.14 3.17
N SER A 111 9.25 8.05 3.63
CA SER A 111 10.55 8.34 3.03
C SER A 111 11.68 7.66 3.80
N ASP A 112 12.74 7.25 3.08
CA ASP A 112 13.96 6.66 3.64
C ASP A 112 15.15 7.64 3.47
N LEU A 113 14.94 8.91 3.86
CA LEU A 113 15.99 9.96 3.87
C LEU A 113 17.03 9.71 4.97
#